data_AF-A0AAX6S6R0-F1
#
_entry.id   AF-A0AAX6S6R0-F1
#
_cell.length_a   1.000
_cell.length_b   1.000
_cell.length_c   1.000
_cell.angle_alpha   90.00
_cell.angle_beta   90.00
_cell.angle_gamma   90.00
#
_symmetry.space_group_name_H-M   'P 1'
#
loop_
_entity.id
_entity.type
_entity.pdbx_description
1 polymer ?
#
loop_
_entity_poly.entity_id
_entity_poly.type
_entity_poly.pdbx_seq_one_letter_code
_entity_poly.pdbx_strand_id
1 'polypeptide(L)'
;MVDCLFLLTRILFICCYFLTVYCAQPNCTSVTNFDDCPENITDFCPENIACACKDGEPFCKCPYFRGQWGNYWYMGTKCDQLWSTMDLILVATLPGVGLALIVGVTIQTIHYCKKKSKKNTDNHR
;
A
#
# COMPACT_ATOMS: atom_id res chain seq x y z
N MET A 1 -30.12 0.33 -10.17
CA MET A 1 -30.29 1.03 -8.87
C MET A 1 -29.87 0.17 -7.68
N VAL A 2 -29.77 -1.17 -7.85
CA VAL A 2 -29.30 -2.12 -6.82
C VAL A 2 -27.76 -2.18 -6.73
N ASP A 3 -27.05 -1.89 -7.83
CA ASP A 3 -25.59 -2.02 -7.93
C ASP A 3 -24.82 -0.96 -7.14
N CYS A 4 -25.35 0.27 -7.09
CA CYS A 4 -24.70 1.38 -6.39
C CYS A 4 -24.83 1.23 -4.87
N LEU A 5 -25.99 0.77 -4.38
CA LEU A 5 -26.23 0.50 -2.96
C LEU A 5 -25.36 -0.66 -2.45
N PHE A 6 -25.12 -1.68 -3.28
CA PHE A 6 -24.26 -2.82 -2.96
C PHE A 6 -22.77 -2.45 -2.92
N LEU A 7 -22.32 -1.55 -3.81
CA LEU A 7 -20.96 -1.01 -3.78
C LEU A 7 -20.73 -0.07 -2.58
N LEU A 8 -21.69 0.79 -2.26
CA LEU A 8 -21.63 1.68 -1.09
C LEU A 8 -21.57 0.91 0.23
N THR A 9 -22.37 -0.15 0.37
CA THR A 9 -22.35 -1.00 1.57
C THR A 9 -21.04 -1.77 1.70
N ARG A 10 -20.44 -2.25 0.60
CA ARG A 10 -19.10 -2.87 0.62
C ARG A 10 -18.00 -1.88 1.03
N ILE A 11 -18.03 -0.65 0.51
CA ILE A 11 -17.06 0.41 0.85
C ILE A 11 -17.21 0.80 2.32
N LEU A 12 -18.43 0.97 2.82
CA LEU A 12 -18.70 1.26 4.24
C LEU A 12 -18.24 0.13 5.15
N PHE A 13 -18.45 -1.14 4.76
CA PHE A 13 -17.98 -2.29 5.53
C PHE A 13 -16.45 -2.34 5.62
N ILE A 14 -15.76 -2.01 4.52
CA ILE A 14 -14.30 -1.91 4.46
C ILE A 14 -13.80 -0.74 5.32
N CYS A 15 -14.42 0.45 5.22
CA CYS A 15 -14.08 1.60 6.06
C CYS A 15 -14.30 1.35 7.56
N CYS A 16 -15.38 0.68 7.95
CA CYS A 16 -15.66 0.36 9.35
C CYS A 16 -14.64 -0.64 9.92
N TYR A 17 -14.14 -1.59 9.11
CA TYR A 17 -13.09 -2.52 9.54
C TYR A 17 -11.76 -1.83 9.85
N PHE A 18 -11.45 -0.72 9.18
CA PHE A 18 -10.23 0.04 9.43
C PHE A 18 -10.31 0.96 10.67
N LEU A 19 -11.51 1.22 11.19
CA LEU A 19 -11.73 2.22 12.25
C LEU A 19 -11.66 1.66 13.68
N THR A 20 -11.47 0.35 13.88
CA THR A 20 -11.49 -0.27 15.22
C THR A 20 -10.13 -0.84 15.62
N VAL A 21 -9.10 0.01 15.69
CA VAL A 21 -7.87 -0.29 16.45
C VAL A 21 -7.52 0.93 17.30
N TYR A 22 -8.35 1.22 18.29
CA TYR A 22 -7.93 2.06 19.41
C TYR A 22 -7.17 1.16 20.39
N CYS A 23 -5.86 1.09 20.22
CA CYS A 23 -4.98 0.54 21.24
C CYS A 23 -4.78 1.58 22.34
N ALA A 24 -4.73 1.12 23.58
CA ALA A 24 -4.33 1.94 24.72
C ALA A 24 -3.00 2.65 24.39
N GLN A 25 -3.03 3.98 24.30
CA GLN A 25 -1.83 4.77 24.07
C GLN A 25 -1.11 4.97 25.41
N PRO A 26 0.19 4.60 25.52
CA PRO A 26 0.98 5.01 26.67
C PRO A 26 1.09 6.53 26.76
N ASN A 27 1.21 7.02 27.99
CA ASN A 27 1.31 8.45 28.27
C ASN A 27 2.76 8.93 28.09
N CYS A 28 3.00 9.71 27.03
CA CYS A 28 4.30 10.25 26.67
C CYS A 28 4.48 11.74 27.06
N THR A 29 3.56 12.34 27.81
CA THR A 29 3.55 13.78 28.11
C THR A 29 4.76 14.29 28.90
N SER A 30 5.46 13.42 29.62
CA SER A 30 6.65 13.77 30.43
C SER A 30 7.97 13.22 29.88
N VAL A 31 7.95 12.64 28.67
CA VAL A 31 9.13 12.00 28.06
C VAL A 31 9.66 12.88 26.93
N THR A 32 10.97 13.03 26.88
CA THR A 32 11.68 13.76 25.84
C THR A 32 11.53 13.08 24.48
N ASN A 33 11.55 13.87 23.41
CA ASN A 33 11.38 13.35 22.06
C ASN A 33 12.48 12.33 21.72
N PHE A 34 12.07 11.20 21.14
CA PHE A 34 12.86 10.03 20.76
C PHE A 34 13.37 9.15 21.91
N ASP A 35 13.10 9.52 23.14
CA ASP A 35 13.41 8.68 24.29
C ASP A 35 12.41 7.53 24.42
N ASP A 36 12.87 6.49 25.10
CA ASP A 36 12.11 5.27 25.28
C ASP A 36 10.89 5.54 26.16
N CYS A 37 9.77 4.93 25.78
CA CYS A 37 8.52 5.04 26.52
C CYS A 37 8.68 4.47 27.95
N PRO A 38 7.95 5.00 28.94
CA PRO A 38 8.04 4.53 30.31
C PRO A 38 7.60 3.07 30.40
N GLU A 39 8.35 2.24 31.14
CA GLU A 39 8.23 0.78 31.21
C GLU A 39 6.84 0.30 31.70
N ASN A 40 5.82 0.29 30.83
CA ASN A 40 4.58 -0.47 31.00
C ASN A 40 3.71 -0.51 29.73
N ILE A 41 4.21 -1.12 28.64
CA ILE A 41 3.54 -1.13 27.32
C ILE A 41 3.56 -2.48 26.65
N THR A 42 3.30 -3.52 27.44
CA THR A 42 3.41 -4.92 27.03
C THR A 42 2.58 -5.32 25.81
N ASP A 43 1.72 -4.46 25.25
CA ASP A 43 0.88 -4.79 24.08
C ASP A 43 0.80 -3.69 23.00
N PHE A 44 1.57 -2.59 23.11
CA PHE A 44 1.51 -1.51 22.11
C PHE A 44 2.32 -1.85 20.85
N CYS A 45 3.59 -2.25 21.05
CA CYS A 45 4.47 -2.71 19.97
C CYS A 45 4.61 -4.25 20.00
N PRO A 46 4.81 -4.91 18.85
CA PRO A 46 5.13 -6.34 18.79
C PRO A 46 6.40 -6.70 19.58
N GLU A 47 6.55 -7.97 19.92
CA GLU A 47 7.75 -8.48 20.60
C GLU A 47 9.04 -8.07 19.86
N ASN A 48 10.03 -7.59 20.62
CA ASN A 48 11.34 -7.10 20.14
C ASN A 48 11.35 -5.75 19.39
N ILE A 49 10.27 -4.97 19.46
CA ILE A 49 10.22 -3.60 18.89
C ILE A 49 10.19 -2.56 20.02
N ALA A 50 11.17 -1.66 20.03
CA ALA A 50 11.25 -0.60 21.03
C ALA A 50 10.19 0.49 20.81
N CYS A 51 9.62 1.03 21.88
CA CYS A 51 8.71 2.18 21.84
C CYS A 51 9.48 3.48 22.09
N ALA A 52 9.17 4.54 21.35
CA ALA A 52 9.59 5.91 21.69
C ALA A 52 8.43 6.88 21.74
N CYS A 53 8.68 7.99 22.43
CA CYS A 53 7.79 9.13 22.47
C CYS A 53 8.23 10.21 21.47
N LYS A 54 7.30 10.82 20.74
CA LYS A 54 7.53 12.03 19.94
C LYS A 54 6.34 12.95 20.08
N ASP A 55 6.60 14.20 20.45
CA ASP A 55 5.62 15.27 20.59
C ASP A 55 4.46 14.90 21.54
N GLY A 56 4.77 14.14 22.60
CA GLY A 56 3.79 13.64 23.57
C GLY A 56 2.97 12.44 23.09
N GLU A 57 3.23 11.93 21.89
CA GLU A 57 2.59 10.75 21.32
C GLU A 57 3.56 9.55 21.24
N PRO A 58 3.09 8.33 21.54
CA PRO A 58 3.91 7.13 21.41
C PRO A 58 3.95 6.57 20.00
N PHE A 59 5.12 6.10 19.57
CA PHE A 59 5.33 5.40 18.31
C PHE A 59 6.30 4.22 18.47
N CYS A 60 6.14 3.18 17.65
CA CYS A 60 7.06 2.05 17.61
C CYS A 60 8.28 2.37 16.72
N LYS A 61 9.50 2.17 17.22
CA LYS A 61 10.74 2.26 16.45
C LYS A 61 10.88 1.03 15.56
N CYS A 62 10.34 1.11 14.34
CA CYS A 62 10.41 0.00 13.40
C CYS A 62 11.85 -0.28 12.97
N PRO A 63 12.29 -1.55 12.97
CA PRO A 63 13.66 -1.90 12.62
C PRO A 63 13.91 -1.66 11.12
N TYR A 64 15.11 -1.18 10.83
CA TYR A 64 15.65 -1.00 9.49
C TYR A 64 16.86 -1.91 9.33
N PHE A 65 16.86 -2.76 8.31
CA PHE A 65 17.99 -3.64 8.03
C PHE A 65 18.27 -3.73 6.53
N ARG A 66 19.55 -3.96 6.22
CA ARG A 66 20.01 -4.17 4.85
C ARG A 66 20.06 -5.67 4.60
N GLY A 67 19.17 -6.17 3.76
CA GLY A 67 19.14 -7.57 3.34
C GLY A 67 19.97 -7.79 2.08
N GLN A 68 19.96 -9.05 1.59
CA GLN A 68 20.69 -9.45 0.39
C GLN A 68 20.18 -8.77 -0.89
N TRP A 69 18.89 -8.42 -0.94
CA TRP A 69 18.21 -7.90 -2.13
C TRP A 69 17.77 -6.43 -2.02
N GLY A 70 18.21 -5.71 -0.98
CA GLY A 70 17.87 -4.30 -0.81
C GLY A 70 17.76 -3.86 0.65
N ASN A 71 17.26 -2.64 0.84
CA ASN A 71 16.92 -2.12 2.15
C ASN A 71 15.49 -2.53 2.50
N TYR A 72 15.32 -3.11 3.68
CA TYR A 72 14.03 -3.52 4.22
C TYR A 72 13.71 -2.64 5.41
N TRP A 73 12.46 -2.20 5.47
CA TRP A 73 11.95 -1.46 6.61
C TRP A 73 10.54 -1.92 6.92
N TYR A 74 10.21 -1.96 8.20
CA TYR A 74 8.83 -2.12 8.61
C TYR A 74 8.15 -0.74 8.63
N MET A 75 6.92 -0.71 8.13
CA MET A 75 6.04 0.44 8.07
C MET A 75 4.75 0.11 8.84
N GLY A 76 4.00 1.13 9.23
CA GLY A 76 2.74 0.96 9.97
C GLY A 76 2.87 1.41 11.43
N THR A 77 1.73 1.62 12.10
CA THR A 77 1.67 2.08 13.49
C THR A 77 2.30 1.08 14.47
N LYS A 78 2.32 -0.20 14.08
CA LYS A 78 2.88 -1.31 14.85
C LYS A 78 3.98 -2.08 14.11
N CYS A 79 4.57 -1.50 13.06
CA CYS A 79 5.62 -2.16 12.28
C CYS A 79 5.19 -3.53 11.70
N ASP A 80 3.92 -3.65 11.32
CA ASP A 80 3.29 -4.87 10.82
C ASP A 80 3.49 -5.08 9.32
N GLN A 81 3.87 -4.03 8.58
CA GLN A 81 4.03 -4.08 7.13
C GLN A 81 5.50 -4.05 6.75
N LEU A 82 6.04 -5.17 6.25
CA LEU A 82 7.38 -5.20 5.67
C LEU A 82 7.36 -4.57 4.28
N TRP A 83 8.21 -3.58 4.06
CA TRP A 83 8.42 -2.95 2.76
C TRP A 83 9.88 -3.07 2.34
N SER A 84 10.07 -3.28 1.03
CA SER A 84 11.37 -3.17 0.38
C SER A 84 11.35 -2.05 -0.66
N THR A 85 12.53 -1.55 -1.02
CA THR A 85 12.69 -0.64 -2.17
C THR A 85 12.14 -1.27 -3.45
N MET A 86 12.28 -2.59 -3.61
CA MET A 86 11.70 -3.30 -4.74
C MET A 86 10.17 -3.24 -4.75
N ASP A 87 9.53 -3.47 -3.61
CA ASP A 87 8.07 -3.44 -3.51
C ASP A 87 7.52 -2.05 -3.83
N LEU A 88 8.18 -1.00 -3.35
CA LEU A 88 7.82 0.38 -3.65
C LEU A 88 7.89 0.68 -5.16
N ILE A 89 8.99 0.27 -5.81
CA ILE A 89 9.15 0.43 -7.26
C ILE A 89 8.09 -0.37 -8.00
N LEU A 90 7.84 -1.60 -7.57
CA LEU A 90 6.86 -2.49 -8.20
C LEU A 90 5.46 -1.87 -8.14
N VAL A 91 5.01 -1.44 -6.96
CA VAL A 91 3.70 -0.81 -6.76
C VAL A 91 3.56 0.49 -7.56
N ALA A 92 4.62 1.28 -7.66
CA ALA A 92 4.61 2.52 -8.45
C ALA A 92 4.59 2.27 -9.97
N THR A 93 5.29 1.23 -10.44
CA THR A 93 5.49 0.98 -11.88
C THR A 93 4.40 0.09 -12.49
N LEU A 94 3.87 -0.88 -11.75
CA LEU A 94 2.90 -1.86 -12.26
C LEU A 94 1.67 -1.22 -12.93
N PRO A 95 1.03 -0.20 -12.32
CA PRO A 95 -0.13 0.45 -12.94
C PRO A 95 0.20 1.11 -14.28
N GLY A 96 1.38 1.75 -14.36
CA GLY A 96 1.85 2.40 -15.58
C GLY A 96 2.14 1.39 -16.70
N VAL A 97 2.85 0.31 -16.38
CA VAL A 97 3.14 -0.77 -17.33
C VAL A 97 1.84 -1.44 -17.80
N GLY A 98 0.91 -1.72 -16.89
CA GLY A 98 -0.38 -2.30 -17.22
C GLY A 98 -1.17 -1.46 -18.22
N LEU A 99 -1.28 -0.15 -17.99
CA LEU A 99 -1.97 0.75 -18.91
C LEU A 99 -1.28 0.83 -20.28
N ALA A 100 0.06 0.89 -20.31
CA ALA A 100 0.82 0.95 -21.56
C ALA A 100 0.57 -0.29 -22.43
N LEU A 101 0.53 -1.47 -21.83
CA LEU A 101 0.24 -2.72 -22.54
C LEU A 101 -1.18 -2.74 -23.11
N ILE A 102 -2.19 -2.32 -22.32
CA ILE A 102 -3.59 -2.26 -22.78
C ILE A 102 -3.73 -1.35 -23.99
N VAL A 103 -3.16 -0.14 -23.93
CA VAL A 103 -3.20 0.82 -25.03
C VAL A 103 -2.46 0.28 -26.25
N GLY A 104 -1.26 -0.27 -26.07
CA GLY A 104 -0.46 -0.85 -27.14
C GLY A 104 -1.18 -1.98 -27.89
N VAL A 105 -1.78 -2.93 -27.15
CA VAL A 105 -2.54 -4.04 -27.73
C VAL A 105 -3.78 -3.54 -28.46
N THR A 106 -4.50 -2.55 -27.89
CA THR A 106 -5.70 -1.99 -28.51
C THR A 106 -5.38 -1.32 -29.85
N ILE A 107 -4.33 -0.49 -29.90
CA ILE A 107 -3.89 0.18 -31.14
C ILE A 107 -3.44 -0.85 -32.18
N GLN A 108 -2.63 -1.84 -31.80
CA GLN A 108 -2.20 -2.89 -32.72
C GLN A 108 -3.38 -3.67 -33.28
N THR A 109 -4.37 -3.99 -32.44
CA THR A 109 -5.59 -4.70 -32.86
C THR A 109 -6.40 -3.88 -33.84
N ILE A 110 -6.63 -2.59 -33.56
CA ILE A 110 -7.33 -1.67 -34.47
C ILE A 110 -6.59 -1.56 -35.81
N HIS A 111 -5.27 -1.37 -35.78
CA HIS A 111 -4.45 -1.24 -36.98
C HIS A 111 -4.48 -2.52 -37.83
N TYR A 112 -4.37 -3.68 -37.19
CA TYR A 112 -4.47 -4.98 -37.85
C TYR A 112 -5.85 -5.20 -38.48
N CYS A 113 -6.93 -4.93 -37.75
CA CYS A 113 -8.29 -5.03 -38.25
C CYS A 113 -8.55 -4.07 -39.42
N LYS A 114 -8.06 -2.82 -39.34
CA LYS A 114 -8.16 -1.83 -40.43
C LYS A 114 -7.40 -2.26 -41.68
N LYS A 115 -6.19 -2.80 -41.52
CA LYS A 115 -5.38 -3.33 -42.63
C LYS A 115 -6.05 -4.54 -43.30
N LYS A 116 -6.62 -5.46 -42.50
CA LYS A 116 -7.36 -6.62 -43.01
C LYS A 116 -8.62 -6.20 -43.77
N SER A 117 -9.39 -5.24 -43.23
CA SER A 117 -10.59 -4.69 -43.89
C SER A 117 -10.24 -4.08 -45.25
N LYS A 118 -9.21 -3.22 -45.31
CA LYS A 118 -8.76 -2.60 -46.57
C LYS A 118 -8.33 -3.64 -47.61
N LYS A 119 -7.60 -4.68 -47.20
CA LYS A 119 -7.19 -5.78 -48.10
C LYS A 119 -8.39 -6.57 -48.64
N ASN A 120 -9.45 -6.75 -47.86
CA ASN A 120 -10.66 -7.47 -48.31
C ASN A 120 -11.50 -6.66 -49.31
N THR A 121 -11.56 -5.33 -49.17
CA THR A 121 -12.30 -4.46 -50.10
C THR A 121 -11.61 -4.36 -51.47
N ASP A 122 -10.28 -4.30 -51.52
CA ASP A 122 -9.52 -4.25 -52.79
C ASP A 122 -9.60 -5.56 -53.58
N ASN A 123 -9.78 -6.71 -52.91
CA ASN A 123 -9.83 -8.02 -53.58
C ASN A 123 -11.21 -8.39 -54.13
N HIS A 124 -12.24 -7.57 -53.86
CA HIS A 124 -13.63 -7.82 -54.23
C HIS A 124 -14.14 -6.85 -55.31
N ARG A 125 -13.25 -6.03 -55.87
CA ARG A 125 -13.48 -5.07 -56.95
C ARG A 125 -12.74 -5.51 -58.20
#